data_AF-A0A1B6FS80-F1
#
_entry.id   AF-A0A1B6FS80-F1
#
_cell.length_a   1.000
_cell.length_b   1.000
_cell.length_c   1.000
_cell.angle_alpha   90.00
_cell.angle_beta   90.00
_cell.angle_gamma   90.00
#
_symmetry.space_group_name_H-M   'P 1'
#
loop_
_entity.id
_entity.type
_entity.pdbx_description
1 polymer ?
#
loop_
_entity_poly.entity_id
_entity_poly.type
_entity_poly.pdbx_seq_one_letter_code
_entity_poly.pdbx_strand_id
1 'polypeptide(L)'
;RQFLIDCETDFIPNILEAMARNDLEILRDWCYEGTYNMFKMQYEELKAKNYRLVTHILDIDHVDILTGKVVDEHGPVLFITFQAQLISYVQDNTGAMVEGSTDKVFRANYVWALCRDPNELDPKAAWRLLECSMNMN
;
A
#
# COMPACT_ATOMS: atom_id res chain seq x y z
N ARG A 1 -5.54 13.97 15.36
CA ARG A 1 -6.83 13.52 14.80
C ARG A 1 -6.91 13.73 13.30
N GLN A 2 -6.58 14.92 12.77
CA GLN A 2 -6.63 15.18 11.32
C GLN A 2 -5.82 14.17 10.49
N PHE A 3 -4.56 13.88 10.89
CA PHE A 3 -3.73 12.88 10.21
C PHE A 3 -4.40 11.51 10.03
N LEU A 4 -5.12 10.99 11.04
CA LEU A 4 -5.82 9.70 10.91
C LEU A 4 -6.99 9.79 9.90
N ILE A 5 -7.68 10.92 9.86
CA ILE A 5 -8.74 11.18 8.86
C ILE A 5 -8.10 11.23 7.47
N ASP A 6 -6.96 11.89 7.32
CA ASP A 6 -6.24 11.95 6.04
C ASP A 6 -5.75 10.55 5.63
N CYS A 7 -5.27 9.73 6.57
CA CYS A 7 -4.94 8.33 6.32
C CYS A 7 -6.15 7.54 5.81
N GLU A 8 -7.29 7.63 6.51
CA GLU A 8 -8.50 6.87 6.21
C GLU A 8 -9.16 7.31 4.89
N THR A 9 -9.12 8.61 4.56
CA THR A 9 -9.87 9.17 3.43
C THR A 9 -9.04 9.48 2.19
N ASP A 10 -7.71 9.51 2.31
CA ASP A 10 -6.81 9.90 1.22
C ASP A 10 -5.64 8.93 1.09
N PHE A 11 -4.77 8.82 2.10
CA PHE A 11 -3.49 8.14 1.93
C PHE A 11 -3.65 6.63 1.72
N ILE A 12 -4.39 5.96 2.62
CA ILE A 12 -4.56 4.50 2.54
C ILE A 12 -5.34 4.10 1.28
N PRO A 13 -6.51 4.69 0.96
CA PRO A 13 -7.24 4.31 -0.24
C PRO A 13 -6.44 4.51 -1.53
N ASN A 14 -5.74 5.64 -1.69
CA ASN A 14 -4.97 5.92 -2.91
C ASN A 14 -3.78 4.96 -3.07
N ILE A 15 -3.00 4.75 -2.01
CA ILE A 15 -1.83 3.86 -2.06
C ILE A 15 -2.28 2.41 -2.26
N LEU A 16 -3.29 1.95 -1.51
CA LEU A 16 -3.72 0.56 -1.57
C LEU A 16 -4.35 0.23 -2.93
N GLU A 17 -5.14 1.13 -3.51
CA GLU A 17 -5.70 0.96 -4.85
C GLU A 17 -4.58 0.96 -5.92
N ALA A 18 -3.57 1.84 -5.78
CA ALA A 18 -2.42 1.86 -6.68
C ALA A 18 -1.62 0.55 -6.61
N MET A 19 -1.43 -0.01 -5.40
CA MET A 19 -0.86 -1.35 -5.21
C MET A 19 -1.70 -2.42 -5.91
N ALA A 20 -3.02 -2.43 -5.70
CA ALA A 20 -3.93 -3.41 -6.29
C ALA A 20 -3.94 -3.37 -7.82
N ARG A 21 -3.79 -2.18 -8.41
CA ARG A 21 -3.75 -1.97 -9.86
C ARG A 21 -2.37 -2.09 -10.49
N ASN A 22 -1.31 -2.13 -9.68
CA ASN A 22 0.09 -1.98 -10.11
C ASN A 22 0.35 -0.64 -10.81
N ASP A 23 -0.23 0.45 -10.30
CA ASP A 23 -0.03 1.80 -10.83
C ASP A 23 1.30 2.38 -10.35
N LEU A 24 2.37 2.09 -11.10
CA LEU A 24 3.73 2.53 -10.77
C LEU A 24 3.94 4.04 -10.92
N GLU A 25 3.03 4.78 -11.55
CA GLU A 25 3.11 6.24 -11.60
C GLU A 25 2.67 6.80 -10.25
N ILE A 26 1.49 6.42 -9.79
CA ILE A 26 0.95 6.83 -8.49
C ILE A 26 1.87 6.36 -7.35
N LEU A 27 2.33 5.11 -7.38
CA LEU A 27 3.21 4.59 -6.34
C LEU A 27 4.54 5.33 -6.23
N ARG A 28 5.04 5.92 -7.33
CA ARG A 28 6.29 6.68 -7.31
C ARG A 28 6.16 7.97 -6.51
N ASP A 29 5.01 8.62 -6.63
CA ASP A 29 4.73 9.86 -5.91
C ASP A 29 4.51 9.57 -4.42
N TRP A 30 3.76 8.51 -4.11
CA TRP A 30 3.43 8.16 -2.74
C TRP A 30 4.52 7.44 -1.95
N CYS A 31 5.50 6.80 -2.60
CA CYS A 31 6.50 5.97 -1.92
C CYS A 31 7.90 6.58 -1.96
N TYR A 32 8.70 6.30 -0.93
CA TYR A 32 10.15 6.44 -1.03
C TYR A 32 10.74 5.40 -1.98
N GLU A 33 11.95 5.67 -2.48
CA GLU A 33 12.60 4.87 -3.53
C GLU A 33 12.70 3.38 -3.19
N GLY A 34 13.03 3.04 -1.94
CA GLY A 34 13.13 1.65 -1.50
C GLY A 34 11.82 0.89 -1.62
N THR A 35 10.72 1.45 -1.10
CA THR A 35 9.38 0.84 -1.16
C THR A 35 8.84 0.79 -2.59
N TYR A 36 9.05 1.86 -3.36
CA TYR A 36 8.68 1.91 -4.76
C TYR A 36 9.35 0.79 -5.57
N ASN A 37 10.66 0.61 -5.40
CA ASN A 37 11.42 -0.42 -6.09
C ASN A 37 10.98 -1.84 -5.68
N MET A 38 10.61 -2.05 -4.42
CA MET A 38 10.02 -3.30 -3.97
C MET A 38 8.72 -3.63 -4.73
N PHE A 39 7.77 -2.68 -4.84
CA PHE A 39 6.53 -2.89 -5.59
C PHE A 39 6.78 -3.11 -7.08
N LYS A 40 7.67 -2.30 -7.68
CA LYS A 40 8.05 -2.43 -9.08
C LYS A 40 8.63 -3.83 -9.38
N MET A 41 9.53 -4.31 -8.53
CA MET A 41 10.15 -5.63 -8.70
C MET A 41 9.12 -6.76 -8.63
N GLN A 42 8.21 -6.73 -7.65
CA GLN A 42 7.13 -7.73 -7.54
C GLN A 42 6.24 -7.75 -8.79
N TYR A 43 5.89 -6.58 -9.31
CA TYR A 43 5.12 -6.47 -10.55
C TYR A 43 5.89 -7.03 -11.76
N GLU A 44 7.17 -6.68 -11.91
CA GLU A 44 8.03 -7.16 -12.99
C GLU A 44 8.22 -8.69 -12.97
N GLU A 45 8.31 -9.29 -11.78
CA GLU A 45 8.40 -10.75 -11.60
C GLU A 45 7.15 -11.49 -12.09
N LEU A 46 5.95 -10.98 -11.77
CA LEU A 46 4.69 -11.53 -12.25
C LEU A 46 4.56 -11.37 -13.77
N LYS A 47 4.90 -10.18 -14.27
CA LYS A 47 4.87 -9.87 -15.70
C LYS A 47 5.81 -10.76 -16.50
N ALA A 48 7.01 -11.05 -16.00
CA ALA A 48 7.96 -11.95 -16.64
C ALA A 48 7.42 -13.38 -16.79
N LYS A 49 6.48 -13.78 -15.92
CA LYS A 49 5.77 -15.07 -15.97
C LYS A 49 4.48 -15.03 -16.80
N ASN A 50 4.17 -13.91 -17.46
CA ASN A 50 2.89 -13.69 -18.14
C ASN A 50 1.68 -13.80 -17.19
N TYR A 51 1.88 -13.37 -15.93
CA TYR A 51 0.87 -13.36 -14.91
C TYR A 51 0.55 -11.94 -14.46
N ARG A 52 -0.66 -11.77 -13.93
CA ARG A 52 -1.14 -10.54 -13.31
C ARG A 52 -1.83 -10.87 -12.00
N LEU A 53 -1.40 -10.22 -10.92
CA LEU A 53 -2.15 -10.19 -9.67
C LEU A 53 -3.33 -9.22 -9.83
N VAL A 54 -4.53 -9.70 -9.52
CA VAL A 54 -5.74 -8.90 -9.45
C VAL A 54 -6.19 -8.85 -8.01
N THR A 55 -6.37 -7.65 -7.48
CA THR A 55 -6.84 -7.42 -6.13
C THR A 55 -8.01 -6.46 -6.16
N HIS A 56 -9.09 -6.83 -5.49
CA HIS A 56 -10.26 -5.99 -5.26
C HIS A 56 -10.36 -5.69 -3.77
N ILE A 57 -10.21 -4.42 -3.42
CA ILE A 57 -10.37 -3.94 -2.05
C ILE A 57 -11.86 -3.77 -1.80
N LEU A 58 -12.37 -4.40 -0.75
CA LEU A 58 -13.79 -4.38 -0.38
C LEU A 58 -14.07 -3.38 0.73
N ASP A 59 -13.18 -3.31 1.72
CA ASP A 59 -13.34 -2.50 2.91
C ASP A 59 -11.97 -2.17 3.52
N ILE A 60 -11.89 -1.03 4.20
CA ILE A 60 -10.73 -0.55 4.95
C ILE A 60 -11.23 -0.01 6.28
N ASP A 61 -10.75 -0.55 7.38
CA ASP A 61 -11.20 -0.16 8.71
C ASP A 61 -10.07 -0.25 9.76
N HIS A 62 -10.39 0.09 11.01
CA HIS A 62 -9.47 0.04 12.17
C HIS A 62 -8.15 0.82 11.96
N VAL A 63 -8.22 1.99 11.31
CA VAL A 63 -7.06 2.86 11.12
C VAL A 63 -6.65 3.49 12.46
N ASP A 64 -5.42 3.22 12.90
CA ASP A 64 -4.86 3.76 14.14
C ASP A 64 -3.35 4.04 14.03
N ILE A 65 -2.82 4.85 14.95
CA ILE A 65 -1.39 5.10 15.09
C ILE A 65 -0.81 4.08 16.07
N LEU A 66 0.09 3.23 15.60
CA LEU A 66 0.83 2.30 16.44
C LEU A 66 1.90 3.02 17.27
N THR A 67 2.75 3.82 16.62
CA THR A 67 3.84 4.56 17.29
C THR A 67 4.43 5.63 16.36
N GLY A 68 5.27 6.51 16.90
CA GLY A 68 6.04 7.49 16.13
C GLY A 68 7.50 7.49 16.55
N LYS A 69 8.40 7.66 15.59
CA LYS A 69 9.85 7.82 15.84
C LYS A 69 10.45 8.84 14.88
N VAL A 70 11.53 9.48 15.30
CA VAL A 70 12.36 10.28 14.39
C VAL A 70 13.46 9.37 13.85
N VAL A 71 13.65 9.36 12.54
CA VAL A 71 14.72 8.64 11.85
C VAL A 71 15.68 9.67 11.29
N ASP A 72 16.94 9.63 11.68
CA ASP A 72 17.91 10.69 11.39
C ASP A 72 18.01 11.05 9.90
N GLU A 73 17.89 10.05 9.00
CA GLU A 73 18.00 10.24 7.55
C GLU A 73 16.68 10.64 6.86
N HIS A 74 15.52 10.40 7.50
CA HIS A 74 14.21 10.55 6.86
C HIS A 74 13.30 11.58 7.53
N GLY A 75 13.50 11.86 8.82
CA GLY A 75 12.67 12.76 9.62
C GLY A 75 11.62 12.03 10.47
N PRO A 76 10.50 12.70 10.82
CA PRO A 76 9.43 12.10 11.61
C PRO A 76 8.69 10.99 10.85
N VAL A 77 8.61 9.81 11.45
CA VAL A 77 7.91 8.64 10.92
C VAL A 77 6.79 8.24 11.86
N LEU A 78 5.59 8.06 11.31
CA LEU A 78 4.44 7.51 12.01
C LEU A 78 4.15 6.11 11.49
N PHE A 79 4.07 5.16 12.41
CA PHE A 79 3.61 3.81 12.13
C PHE A 79 2.11 3.77 12.34
N ILE A 80 1.38 3.39 11.29
CA ILE A 80 -0.07 3.21 11.34
C ILE A 80 -0.40 1.73 11.15
N THR A 81 -1.51 1.32 11.74
CA THR A 81 -2.13 0.03 11.53
C THR A 81 -3.51 0.21 10.94
N PHE A 82 -3.90 -0.69 10.05
CA PHE A 82 -5.27 -0.77 9.56
C PHE A 82 -5.56 -2.19 9.07
N GLN A 83 -6.83 -2.50 8.88
CA GLN A 83 -7.25 -3.75 8.26
C GLN A 83 -7.88 -3.46 6.90
N ALA A 84 -7.70 -4.37 5.96
CA ALA A 84 -8.43 -4.37 4.71
C ALA A 84 -9.04 -5.74 4.43
N GLN A 85 -10.25 -5.73 3.89
CA GLN A 85 -10.87 -6.91 3.32
C GLN A 85 -10.68 -6.87 1.81
N LEU A 86 -10.19 -7.96 1.24
CA LEU A 86 -9.89 -7.99 -0.19
C LEU A 86 -10.13 -9.37 -0.80
N ILE A 87 -10.42 -9.38 -2.09
CA ILE A 87 -10.41 -10.58 -2.93
C ILE A 87 -9.17 -10.47 -3.81
N SER A 88 -8.35 -11.53 -3.84
CA SER A 88 -7.14 -11.52 -4.66
C SER A 88 -6.93 -12.86 -5.35
N TYR A 89 -6.52 -12.79 -6.61
CA TYR A 89 -6.23 -13.94 -7.45
C TYR A 89 -5.21 -13.58 -8.52
N VAL A 90 -4.54 -14.59 -9.06
CA VAL A 90 -3.60 -14.44 -10.17
C VAL A 90 -4.27 -14.93 -11.44
N GLN A 91 -4.15 -14.17 -12.52
CA GLN A 91 -4.58 -14.57 -13.86
C GLN A 91 -3.40 -14.59 -14.83
N ASP A 92 -3.52 -15.37 -15.89
CA ASP A 92 -2.62 -15.32 -17.03
C ASP A 92 -3.00 -14.22 -18.05
N ASN A 93 -2.21 -14.10 -19.12
CA ASN A 93 -2.45 -13.14 -20.20
C ASN A 93 -3.76 -13.38 -20.98
N THR A 94 -4.41 -14.54 -20.84
CA THR A 94 -5.73 -14.82 -21.43
C THR A 94 -6.88 -14.37 -20.53
N GLY A 95 -6.58 -14.00 -19.29
CA GLY A 95 -7.56 -13.69 -18.25
C GLY A 95 -8.06 -14.92 -17.49
N ALA A 96 -7.47 -16.09 -17.73
CA ALA A 96 -7.80 -17.29 -16.97
C ALA A 96 -7.16 -17.22 -15.57
N MET A 97 -7.96 -17.47 -14.53
CA MET A 97 -7.45 -17.55 -13.16
C MET A 97 -6.57 -18.79 -12.99
N VAL A 98 -5.33 -18.58 -12.57
CA VAL A 98 -4.33 -19.64 -12.36
C VAL A 98 -4.10 -19.95 -10.87
N GLU A 99 -4.36 -18.98 -9.99
CA GLU A 99 -4.20 -19.13 -8.54
C GLU A 99 -5.21 -18.23 -7.80
N GLY A 100 -5.65 -18.65 -6.62
CA GLY A 100 -6.55 -17.87 -5.76
C GLY A 100 -8.03 -18.21 -5.94
N SER A 101 -8.89 -17.26 -5.59
CA SER A 101 -10.34 -17.40 -5.71
C SER A 101 -10.98 -16.03 -5.89
N THR A 102 -12.01 -15.95 -6.72
CA THR A 102 -12.83 -14.74 -6.92
C THR A 102 -13.84 -14.51 -5.82
N ASP A 103 -14.07 -15.50 -4.95
CA ASP A 103 -15.17 -15.47 -3.98
C ASP A 103 -14.65 -15.53 -2.54
N LYS A 104 -13.37 -15.87 -2.35
CA LYS A 104 -12.74 -15.89 -1.04
C LYS A 104 -12.31 -14.48 -0.64
N VAL A 105 -12.94 -13.98 0.42
CA VAL A 105 -12.52 -12.74 1.08
C VAL A 105 -11.38 -13.06 2.04
N PHE A 106 -10.27 -12.32 1.88
CA PHE A 106 -9.14 -12.34 2.79
C PHE A 106 -9.15 -11.11 3.69
N ARG A 107 -8.63 -11.26 4.91
CA ARG A 107 -8.42 -10.14 5.82
C ARG A 107 -6.93 -9.88 5.98
N ALA A 108 -6.48 -8.73 5.49
CA ALA A 108 -5.11 -8.28 5.59
C ALA A 108 -4.97 -7.27 6.73
N ASN A 109 -4.02 -7.51 7.62
CA ASN A 109 -3.60 -6.57 8.65
C ASN A 109 -2.33 -5.88 8.15
N TYR A 110 -2.37 -4.56 8.05
CA TYR A 110 -1.26 -3.75 7.56
C TYR A 110 -0.57 -3.01 8.69
N VAL A 111 0.75 -2.86 8.56
CA VAL A 111 1.56 -1.91 9.32
C VAL A 111 2.33 -1.06 8.31
N TRP A 112 2.03 0.22 8.24
CA TRP A 112 2.70 1.16 7.32
C TRP A 112 3.50 2.19 8.10
N ALA A 113 4.71 2.47 7.64
CA ALA A 113 5.52 3.59 8.09
C ALA A 113 5.35 4.75 7.11
N LEU A 114 4.68 5.81 7.54
CA LEU A 114 4.54 7.06 6.79
C LEU A 114 5.57 8.07 7.30
N CYS A 115 6.43 8.53 6.42
CA CYS A 115 7.46 9.51 6.73
C CYS A 115 7.06 10.89 6.20
N ARG A 116 7.24 11.91 7.02
CA ARG A 116 6.95 13.29 6.64
C ARG A 116 8.17 13.96 6.03
N ASP A 117 8.08 14.39 4.78
CA ASP A 117 9.07 15.24 4.13
C ASP A 117 9.07 16.63 4.78
N PRO A 118 10.19 17.09 5.38
CA PRO A 118 10.27 18.41 5.98
C PRO A 118 10.31 19.56 4.96
N ASN A 119 10.67 19.28 3.70
CA ASN A 119 10.79 20.28 2.64
C ASN A 119 9.47 20.52 1.89
N GLU A 120 8.52 19.59 1.99
CA GLU A 120 7.18 19.77 1.42
C GLU A 120 6.35 20.71 2.30
N LEU A 121 5.91 21.81 1.68
CA LEU A 121 5.18 22.89 2.33
C LEU A 121 3.69 22.55 2.47
N ASP A 122 3.12 21.78 1.54
CA ASP A 122 1.77 21.28 1.66
C ASP A 122 1.73 20.12 2.67
N PRO A 123 1.11 20.30 3.86
CA PRO A 123 1.07 19.25 4.88
C PRO A 123 0.36 17.98 4.42
N LYS A 124 -0.50 18.04 3.38
CA LYS A 124 -1.19 16.87 2.82
C LYS A 124 -0.29 16.06 1.89
N ALA A 125 0.56 16.71 1.10
CA ALA A 125 1.49 16.05 0.19
C ALA A 125 2.79 15.59 0.90
N ALA A 126 3.03 16.08 2.12
CA ALA A 126 4.27 15.83 2.85
C ALA A 126 4.45 14.38 3.32
N TRP A 127 3.43 13.52 3.29
CA TRP A 127 3.53 12.15 3.81
C TRP A 127 3.73 11.13 2.70
N ARG A 128 4.80 10.34 2.80
CA ARG A 128 5.12 9.27 1.85
C ARG A 128 5.38 7.96 2.56
N LEU A 129 5.01 6.86 1.90
CA LEU A 129 5.21 5.50 2.39
C LEU A 129 6.69 5.14 2.36
N LEU A 130 7.24 4.85 3.54
CA LEU A 130 8.64 4.45 3.74
C LEU A 130 8.77 2.93 3.84
N GLU A 131 7.85 2.28 4.55
CA GLU A 131 7.82 0.82 4.70
C GLU A 131 6.38 0.32 4.77
N CYS A 132 6.13 -0.86 4.24
CA CYS A 132 4.84 -1.53 4.29
C CYS A 132 5.05 -2.99 4.65
N SER A 133 4.35 -3.45 5.70
CA SER A 133 4.23 -4.85 6.06
C SER A 133 2.76 -5.26 6.07
N MET A 134 2.51 -6.50 5.68
CA MET A 134 1.18 -7.08 5.61
C MET A 134 1.21 -8.51 6.17
N ASN A 135 0.23 -8.84 6.98
CA ASN A 135 -0.07 -10.22 7.34
C ASN A 135 -1.51 -10.56 6.94
N MET A 136 -1.68 -11.64 6.18
CA MET A 136 -2.97 -12.12 5.71
C MET A 136 -3.39 -13.35 6.50
N ASN A 137 -4.57 -13.26 7.12
CA ASN A 137 -5.22 -14.36 7.85
C ASN A 137 -6.39 -14.94 7.05
#